data_AF-A0A7X0NXK5-F1
#
_entry.id   AF-A0A7X0NXK5-F1
#
_cell.length_a   1.000
_cell.length_b   1.000
_cell.length_c   1.000
_cell.angle_alpha   90.00
_cell.angle_beta   90.00
_cell.angle_gamma   90.00
#
_symmetry.space_group_name_H-M   'P 1'
#
loop_
_entity.id
_entity.type
_entity.pdbx_description
1 polymer ?
#
loop_
_entity_poly.entity_id
_entity_poly.type
_entity_poly.pdbx_seq_one_letter_code
_entity_poly.pdbx_strand_id
1 'polypeptide(L)'
;MLNLRDLNRATLARQHLLSRYEGDVADVVHRLVGLQAQEPRPPYLGVWTRLAGFERDDLHAALHARTLVRATLWRATLHLVTAADFAAFRPLVAPTLAAAARRFDGVDLDAVAAAAERLLAAGPMTFNELRPRLLEEFPGGYDRALGYAARMLTPLVIEPTQDRWSYPRDPAFGLPGLPMAPADTPALIERYLAAFGPATPADVQTWSGLGRLREVMAGMDLERLTDDTGRELFDLPGAPRPGGDVPAPVRFLPDFDTLILGHADRTRVLADEHKGFVTTKNLRVRAVYLVDGFAAGTWQIKRSGKKARLLVTPFGETDLGPLEEEGLRLLAFAEPDATSLALEAADAV
;
A
#
# COMPACT_ATOMS: atom_id res chain seq x y z
N MET A 1 29.07 1.28 -6.91
CA MET A 1 28.67 0.23 -5.95
C MET A 1 27.84 0.90 -4.88
N LEU A 2 26.67 0.35 -4.54
CA LEU A 2 25.75 0.91 -3.54
C LEU A 2 25.69 -0.01 -2.33
N ASN A 3 25.95 0.51 -1.14
CA ASN A 3 25.73 -0.27 0.09
C ASN A 3 24.26 -0.21 0.54
N LEU A 4 23.92 -0.95 1.59
CA LEU A 4 22.58 -0.98 2.16
C LEU A 4 22.01 0.41 2.51
N ARG A 5 22.83 1.31 3.08
CA ARG A 5 22.39 2.67 3.42
C ARG A 5 22.14 3.50 2.16
N ASP A 6 22.97 3.38 1.12
CA ASP A 6 22.73 4.07 -0.16
C ASP A 6 21.38 3.63 -0.77
N LEU A 7 21.12 2.32 -0.79
CA LEU A 7 19.86 1.74 -1.27
C LEU A 7 18.64 2.18 -0.45
N ASN A 8 18.81 2.27 0.87
CA ASN A 8 17.81 2.79 1.78
C ASN A 8 17.49 4.26 1.46
N ARG A 9 18.51 5.14 1.38
CA ARG A 9 18.33 6.57 1.11
C ARG A 9 17.74 6.86 -0.26
N ALA A 10 18.16 6.12 -1.27
CA ALA A 10 17.56 6.16 -2.60
C ALA A 10 16.04 5.90 -2.52
N THR A 11 15.62 4.88 -1.77
CA THR A 11 14.20 4.53 -1.63
C THR A 11 13.43 5.57 -0.81
N LEU A 12 13.98 6.01 0.33
CA LEU A 12 13.34 7.02 1.19
C LEU A 12 13.18 8.37 0.49
N ALA A 13 14.15 8.77 -0.34
CA ALA A 13 14.07 9.99 -1.13
C ALA A 13 12.92 9.93 -2.15
N ARG A 14 12.75 8.79 -2.83
CA ARG A 14 11.66 8.58 -3.79
C ARG A 14 10.28 8.62 -3.14
N GLN A 15 10.19 8.16 -1.89
CA GLN A 15 8.92 8.02 -1.17
C GLN A 15 8.61 9.18 -0.23
N HIS A 16 9.32 10.30 -0.32
CA HIS A 16 9.10 11.49 0.52
C HIS A 16 9.25 11.20 2.02
N LEU A 17 10.20 10.33 2.37
CA LEU A 17 10.48 9.96 3.75
C LEU A 17 11.71 10.68 4.31
N LEU A 18 12.64 11.13 3.47
CA LEU A 18 13.72 12.05 3.88
C LEU A 18 13.19 13.47 4.11
N SER A 19 12.39 13.97 3.18
CA SER A 19 11.62 15.21 3.29
C SER A 19 10.18 14.93 2.84
N ARG A 20 9.21 15.52 3.54
CA ARG A 20 7.81 15.43 3.14
C ARG A 20 7.61 16.22 1.85
N TYR A 21 6.72 15.72 0.98
CA TYR A 21 6.32 16.38 -0.25
C TYR A 21 5.46 17.61 0.05
N GLU A 22 5.60 18.65 -0.76
CA GLU A 22 4.77 19.84 -0.74
C GLU A 22 3.96 19.85 -2.05
N GLY A 23 2.64 19.65 -1.96
CA GLY A 23 1.76 19.51 -3.12
C GLY A 23 0.50 18.71 -2.77
N ASP A 24 -0.02 17.96 -3.75
CA ASP A 24 -1.31 17.30 -3.61
C ASP A 24 -1.19 15.85 -3.09
N VAL A 25 -2.22 15.41 -2.36
CA VAL A 25 -2.33 14.00 -1.90
C VAL A 25 -2.28 12.99 -3.05
N ALA A 26 -2.82 13.37 -4.20
CA ALA A 26 -2.82 12.51 -5.39
C ALA A 26 -1.40 12.23 -5.89
N ASP A 27 -0.49 13.20 -5.80
CA ASP A 27 0.90 13.04 -6.23
C ASP A 27 1.64 12.02 -5.36
N VAL A 28 1.40 12.03 -4.04
CA VAL A 28 2.01 11.04 -3.13
C VAL A 28 1.48 9.64 -3.45
N VAL A 29 0.17 9.49 -3.63
CA VAL A 29 -0.43 8.19 -3.96
C VAL A 29 0.06 7.69 -5.32
N HIS A 30 0.13 8.59 -6.30
CA HIS A 30 0.69 8.34 -7.63
C HIS A 30 2.15 7.91 -7.52
N ARG A 31 2.98 8.66 -6.80
CA ARG A 31 4.42 8.38 -6.64
C ARG A 31 4.68 7.01 -6.04
N LEU A 32 3.84 6.55 -5.11
CA LEU A 32 3.99 5.25 -4.46
C LEU A 32 3.39 4.09 -5.26
N VAL A 33 2.77 4.38 -6.41
CA VAL A 33 2.03 3.41 -7.22
C VAL A 33 0.92 2.73 -6.37
N GLY A 34 0.35 3.51 -5.46
CA GLY A 34 -0.67 3.08 -4.50
C GLY A 34 -0.17 2.72 -3.11
N LEU A 35 -1.11 2.77 -2.16
CA LEU A 35 -0.92 2.39 -0.76
C LEU A 35 -1.86 1.23 -0.44
N GLN A 36 -1.38 0.20 0.26
CA GLN A 36 -2.26 -0.90 0.64
C GLN A 36 -3.34 -0.40 1.62
N ALA A 37 -4.60 -0.65 1.28
CA ALA A 37 -5.79 -0.10 1.90
C ALA A 37 -6.75 -1.23 2.32
N GLN A 38 -6.21 -2.31 2.87
CA GLN A 38 -7.05 -3.41 3.35
C GLN A 38 -7.93 -2.95 4.52
N GLU A 39 -7.38 -2.06 5.35
CA GLU A 39 -8.10 -1.28 6.35
C GLU A 39 -8.25 0.18 5.87
N PRO A 40 -9.30 0.92 6.28
CA PRO A 40 -9.51 2.32 5.87
C PRO A 40 -8.46 3.31 6.39
N ARG A 41 -7.95 3.10 7.62
CA ARG A 41 -7.08 4.06 8.32
C ARG A 41 -5.64 4.12 7.80
N PRO A 42 -4.94 2.98 7.55
CA PRO A 42 -3.52 3.02 7.17
C PRO A 42 -3.14 3.94 6.01
N PRO A 43 -3.89 4.04 4.90
CA PRO A 43 -3.55 4.97 3.82
C PRO A 43 -3.48 6.43 4.26
N TYR A 44 -4.36 6.89 5.15
CA TYR A 44 -4.30 8.27 5.69
C TYR A 44 -3.00 8.51 6.45
N LEU A 45 -2.59 7.56 7.28
CA LEU A 45 -1.35 7.68 8.04
C LEU A 45 -0.12 7.58 7.11
N GLY A 46 -0.20 6.74 6.08
CA GLY A 46 0.88 6.60 5.08
C GLY A 46 1.10 7.87 4.25
N VAL A 47 0.01 8.57 3.89
CA VAL A 47 0.06 9.90 3.27
C VAL A 47 0.55 10.95 4.27
N TRP A 48 0.01 10.97 5.49
CA TRP A 48 0.44 11.90 6.54
C TRP A 48 1.95 11.86 6.75
N THR A 49 2.55 10.67 6.77
CA THR A 49 4.01 10.50 6.97
C THR A 49 4.84 11.13 5.83
N ARG A 50 4.25 11.35 4.66
CA ARG A 50 4.92 11.72 3.40
C ARG A 50 4.53 13.08 2.86
N LEU A 51 3.41 13.66 3.29
CA LEU A 51 2.88 14.93 2.80
C LEU A 51 2.93 16.00 3.88
N ALA A 52 3.48 17.17 3.53
CA ALA A 52 3.51 18.33 4.41
C ALA A 52 2.12 18.98 4.46
N GLY A 53 1.69 19.38 5.66
CA GLY A 53 0.39 20.05 5.84
C GLY A 53 -0.84 19.18 5.60
N PHE A 54 -0.70 17.86 5.43
CA PHE A 54 -1.82 16.96 5.13
C PHE A 54 -2.90 16.99 6.21
N GLU A 55 -4.12 17.25 5.78
CA GLU A 55 -5.33 17.12 6.56
C GLU A 55 -6.16 15.94 6.07
N ARG A 56 -7.02 15.43 6.96
CA ARG A 56 -7.87 14.27 6.63
C ARG A 56 -8.81 14.57 5.47
N ASP A 57 -9.29 15.81 5.41
CA ASP A 57 -10.27 16.26 4.44
C ASP A 57 -9.69 16.32 3.03
N ASP A 58 -8.37 16.44 2.86
CA ASP A 58 -7.71 16.39 1.55
C ASP A 58 -7.94 15.04 0.87
N LEU A 59 -7.68 13.94 1.60
CA LEU A 59 -7.91 12.59 1.08
C LEU A 59 -9.40 12.27 0.98
N HIS A 60 -10.22 12.78 1.90
CA HIS A 60 -11.66 12.65 1.81
C HIS A 60 -12.19 13.27 0.51
N ALA A 61 -11.84 14.52 0.23
CA ALA A 61 -12.23 15.24 -0.98
C ALA A 61 -11.75 14.52 -2.24
N ALA A 62 -10.50 14.04 -2.27
CA ALA A 62 -9.96 13.31 -3.42
C ALA A 62 -10.71 11.99 -3.71
N LEU A 63 -11.15 11.28 -2.66
CA LEU A 63 -11.96 10.06 -2.79
C LEU A 63 -13.37 10.36 -3.31
N HIS A 64 -14.04 11.39 -2.78
CA HIS A 64 -15.38 11.80 -3.22
C HIS A 64 -15.37 12.39 -4.64
N ALA A 65 -14.30 13.09 -5.02
CA ALA A 65 -14.06 13.55 -6.39
C ALA A 65 -13.64 12.42 -7.35
N ARG A 66 -13.40 11.19 -6.83
CA ARG A 66 -12.91 10.02 -7.58
C ARG A 66 -11.60 10.26 -8.34
N THR A 67 -10.77 11.21 -7.89
CA THR A 67 -9.39 11.33 -8.38
C THR A 67 -8.50 10.27 -7.76
N LEU A 68 -8.83 9.86 -6.54
CA LEU A 68 -8.32 8.67 -5.88
C LEU A 68 -9.44 7.64 -5.69
N VAL A 69 -9.10 6.36 -5.81
CA VAL A 69 -10.04 5.25 -5.61
C VAL A 69 -9.43 4.20 -4.70
N ARG A 70 -10.30 3.49 -3.95
CA ARG A 70 -9.91 2.30 -3.21
C ARG A 70 -10.43 1.07 -3.94
N ALA A 71 -9.53 0.21 -4.41
CA ALA A 71 -9.90 -0.92 -5.28
C ALA A 71 -8.98 -2.12 -5.10
N THR A 72 -9.41 -3.29 -5.57
CA THR A 72 -8.52 -4.48 -5.61
C THR A 72 -7.51 -4.32 -6.74
N LEU A 73 -6.22 -4.44 -6.42
CA LEU A 73 -5.14 -4.29 -7.39
C LEU A 73 -3.98 -5.25 -7.10
N TRP A 74 -2.81 -4.75 -6.68
CA TRP A 74 -1.60 -5.54 -6.50
C TRP A 74 -1.83 -6.74 -5.58
N ARG A 75 -1.40 -7.93 -6.04
CA ARG A 75 -1.43 -9.17 -5.25
C ARG A 75 -2.80 -9.48 -4.63
N ALA A 76 -3.89 -9.16 -5.35
CA ALA A 76 -5.28 -9.41 -4.91
C ALA A 76 -5.71 -8.68 -3.61
N THR A 77 -5.04 -7.59 -3.26
CA THR A 77 -5.33 -6.78 -2.06
C THR A 77 -5.91 -5.41 -2.43
N LEU A 78 -6.63 -4.80 -1.47
CA LEU A 78 -7.18 -3.46 -1.64
C LEU A 78 -6.06 -2.43 -1.57
N HIS A 79 -6.10 -1.44 -2.46
CA HIS A 79 -5.17 -0.32 -2.50
C HIS A 79 -5.91 1.00 -2.72
N LEU A 80 -5.40 2.06 -2.10
CA LEU A 80 -5.68 3.44 -2.48
C LEU A 80 -4.74 3.77 -3.65
N VAL A 81 -5.30 4.15 -4.79
CA VAL A 81 -4.56 4.48 -6.02
C VAL A 81 -5.21 5.68 -6.70
N THR A 82 -4.49 6.32 -7.63
CA THR A 82 -5.15 7.28 -8.52
C THR A 82 -6.13 6.56 -9.44
N ALA A 83 -7.20 7.25 -9.86
CA ALA A 83 -8.12 6.71 -10.84
C ALA A 83 -7.42 6.37 -12.17
N ALA A 84 -6.42 7.17 -12.57
CA ALA A 84 -5.61 6.92 -13.75
C ALA A 84 -4.74 5.64 -13.62
N ASP A 85 -4.05 5.46 -12.48
CA ASP A 85 -3.27 4.25 -12.24
C ASP A 85 -4.18 3.00 -12.15
N PHE A 86 -5.38 3.14 -11.59
CA PHE A 86 -6.38 2.06 -11.62
C PHE A 86 -6.79 1.71 -13.05
N ALA A 87 -7.15 2.71 -13.86
CA ALA A 87 -7.51 2.52 -15.27
C ALA A 87 -6.39 1.84 -16.08
N ALA A 88 -5.15 2.23 -15.78
CA ALA A 88 -3.95 1.77 -16.46
C ALA A 88 -3.56 0.33 -16.08
N PHE A 89 -3.49 0.03 -14.79
CA PHE A 89 -2.86 -1.19 -14.32
C PHE A 89 -3.82 -2.28 -13.89
N ARG A 90 -5.09 -1.97 -13.60
CA ARG A 90 -6.09 -2.98 -13.27
C ARG A 90 -6.29 -4.03 -14.38
N PRO A 91 -6.28 -3.67 -15.68
CA PRO A 91 -6.30 -4.65 -16.77
C PRO A 91 -5.00 -5.45 -16.84
N LEU A 92 -3.85 -4.81 -16.63
CA LEU A 92 -2.54 -5.46 -16.68
C LEU A 92 -2.41 -6.59 -15.64
N VAL A 93 -2.96 -6.39 -14.44
CA VAL A 93 -2.95 -7.41 -13.37
C VAL A 93 -4.15 -8.37 -13.40
N ALA A 94 -5.08 -8.22 -14.34
CA ALA A 94 -6.27 -9.07 -14.43
C ALA A 94 -5.94 -10.58 -14.50
N PRO A 95 -4.90 -11.05 -15.24
CA PRO A 95 -4.52 -12.46 -15.23
C PRO A 95 -4.11 -12.97 -13.84
N THR A 96 -3.37 -12.16 -13.07
CA THR A 96 -2.97 -12.50 -11.70
C THR A 96 -4.19 -12.57 -10.76
N LEU A 97 -5.15 -11.67 -10.92
CA LEU A 97 -6.39 -11.68 -10.14
C LEU A 97 -7.29 -12.88 -10.50
N ALA A 98 -7.36 -13.23 -11.78
CA ALA A 98 -8.07 -14.43 -12.23
C ALA A 98 -7.44 -15.71 -11.67
N ALA A 99 -6.11 -15.80 -11.66
CA ALA A 99 -5.41 -16.90 -11.00
C ALA A 99 -5.73 -17.01 -9.50
N ALA A 100 -5.86 -15.87 -8.81
CA ALA A 100 -6.27 -15.86 -7.41
C ALA A 100 -7.72 -16.37 -7.22
N ALA A 101 -8.64 -16.01 -8.12
CA ALA A 101 -10.04 -16.44 -8.07
C ALA A 101 -10.21 -17.96 -8.24
N ARG A 102 -9.36 -18.59 -9.08
CA ARG A 102 -9.35 -20.05 -9.33
C ARG A 102 -9.03 -20.93 -8.12
N ARG A 103 -8.70 -20.35 -6.97
CA ARG A 103 -8.59 -21.12 -5.71
C ARG A 103 -9.93 -21.76 -5.27
N PHE A 104 -11.04 -21.35 -5.87
CA PHE A 104 -12.35 -21.93 -5.67
C PHE A 104 -12.79 -22.64 -6.95
N ASP A 105 -12.84 -23.97 -6.91
CA ASP A 105 -13.32 -24.79 -8.02
C ASP A 105 -14.85 -24.79 -8.11
N GLY A 106 -15.40 -25.20 -9.26
CA GLY A 106 -16.83 -25.45 -9.43
C GLY A 106 -17.71 -24.21 -9.66
N VAL A 107 -17.10 -23.08 -9.99
CA VAL A 107 -17.81 -21.84 -10.33
C VAL A 107 -17.42 -21.40 -11.74
N ASP A 108 -18.41 -21.05 -12.56
CA ASP A 108 -18.16 -20.35 -13.83
C ASP A 108 -17.78 -18.89 -13.53
N LEU A 109 -16.47 -18.65 -13.47
CA LEU A 109 -15.89 -17.38 -13.08
C LEU A 109 -16.26 -16.22 -14.00
N ASP A 110 -16.35 -16.48 -15.31
CA ASP A 110 -16.67 -15.46 -16.31
C ASP A 110 -18.16 -15.11 -16.24
N ALA A 111 -19.03 -16.11 -16.07
CA ALA A 111 -20.45 -15.88 -15.85
C ALA A 111 -20.71 -15.07 -14.56
N VAL A 112 -19.98 -15.37 -13.47
CA VAL A 112 -20.10 -14.61 -12.21
C VAL A 112 -19.64 -13.17 -12.37
N ALA A 113 -18.56 -12.92 -13.11
CA ALA A 113 -18.09 -11.56 -13.39
C ALA A 113 -19.14 -10.76 -14.19
N ALA A 114 -19.72 -11.37 -15.23
CA ALA A 114 -20.78 -10.74 -16.03
C ALA A 114 -22.06 -10.45 -15.21
N ALA A 115 -22.45 -11.38 -14.34
CA ALA A 115 -23.58 -11.17 -13.43
C ALA A 115 -23.31 -10.04 -12.43
N ALA A 116 -22.11 -10.01 -11.83
CA ALA A 116 -21.70 -8.95 -10.91
C ALA A 116 -21.72 -7.57 -11.59
N GLU A 117 -21.16 -7.46 -12.80
CA GLU A 117 -21.18 -6.22 -13.58
C GLU A 117 -22.62 -5.76 -13.87
N ARG A 118 -23.49 -6.66 -14.33
CA ARG A 118 -24.90 -6.35 -14.60
C ARG A 118 -25.66 -5.91 -13.33
N LEU A 119 -25.44 -6.59 -12.21
CA LEU A 119 -26.08 -6.23 -10.94
C LEU A 119 -25.61 -4.86 -10.44
N LEU A 120 -24.31 -4.58 -10.53
CA LEU A 120 -23.71 -3.33 -10.08
C LEU A 120 -23.96 -2.15 -11.03
N ALA A 121 -24.34 -2.40 -12.28
CA ALA A 121 -24.83 -1.38 -13.20
C ALA A 121 -26.15 -0.74 -12.72
N ALA A 122 -26.93 -1.43 -11.88
CA ALA A 122 -28.13 -0.87 -11.25
C ALA A 122 -27.81 0.03 -10.04
N GLY A 123 -26.57 -0.01 -9.54
CA GLY A 123 -26.09 0.80 -8.42
C GLY A 123 -25.08 0.06 -7.53
N PRO A 124 -24.28 0.78 -6.72
CA PRO A 124 -23.34 0.17 -5.80
C PRO A 124 -24.01 -0.72 -4.76
N MET A 125 -23.34 -1.82 -4.37
CA MET A 125 -23.85 -2.79 -3.39
C MET A 125 -22.75 -3.22 -2.44
N THR A 126 -23.10 -3.48 -1.18
CA THR A 126 -22.25 -4.22 -0.25
C THR A 126 -22.11 -5.68 -0.71
N PHE A 127 -21.07 -6.38 -0.25
CA PHE A 127 -20.99 -7.83 -0.50
C PHE A 127 -22.08 -8.62 0.25
N ASN A 128 -22.69 -8.04 1.29
CA ASN A 128 -23.85 -8.64 1.95
C ASN A 128 -25.12 -8.57 1.09
N GLU A 129 -25.22 -7.61 0.18
CA GLU A 129 -26.32 -7.49 -0.80
C GLU A 129 -26.01 -8.21 -2.11
N LEU A 130 -24.76 -8.13 -2.60
CA LEU A 130 -24.36 -8.70 -3.88
C LEU A 130 -24.36 -10.24 -3.87
N ARG A 131 -23.84 -10.86 -2.80
CA ARG A 131 -23.70 -12.32 -2.74
C ARG A 131 -25.03 -13.08 -2.80
N PRO A 132 -26.09 -12.70 -2.06
CA PRO A 132 -27.40 -13.34 -2.19
C PRO A 132 -27.94 -13.30 -3.63
N ARG A 133 -27.77 -12.17 -4.33
CA ARG A 133 -28.21 -12.03 -5.73
C ARG A 133 -27.41 -12.91 -6.69
N LEU A 134 -26.09 -13.03 -6.47
CA LEU A 134 -25.28 -13.99 -7.21
C LEU A 134 -25.73 -15.44 -6.93
N LEU A 135 -26.07 -15.79 -5.69
CA LEU A 135 -26.55 -17.14 -5.37
C LEU A 135 -27.87 -17.49 -6.05
N GLU A 136 -28.76 -16.51 -6.29
CA GLU A 136 -30.00 -16.72 -7.06
C GLU A 136 -29.72 -17.14 -8.50
N GLU A 137 -28.65 -16.63 -9.11
CA GLU A 137 -28.25 -16.93 -10.49
C GLU A 137 -27.33 -18.14 -10.62
N PHE A 138 -26.59 -18.46 -9.55
CA PHE A 138 -25.66 -19.59 -9.47
C PHE A 138 -26.07 -20.56 -8.35
N PRO A 139 -27.23 -21.24 -8.47
CA PRO A 139 -27.72 -22.14 -7.43
C PRO A 139 -26.71 -23.28 -7.19
N GLY A 140 -26.39 -23.51 -5.92
CA GLY A 140 -25.36 -24.49 -5.50
C GLY A 140 -23.92 -23.95 -5.54
N GLY A 141 -23.72 -22.71 -5.98
CA GLY A 141 -22.43 -22.01 -5.89
C GLY A 141 -22.02 -21.76 -4.44
N TYR A 142 -20.71 -21.78 -4.17
CA TYR A 142 -20.20 -21.44 -2.85
C TYR A 142 -20.20 -19.91 -2.65
N ASP A 143 -21.01 -19.40 -1.72
CA ASP A 143 -21.20 -17.96 -1.41
C ASP A 143 -19.88 -17.15 -1.41
N ARG A 144 -18.87 -17.65 -0.69
CA ARG A 144 -17.57 -16.98 -0.59
C ARG A 144 -16.80 -17.00 -1.90
N ALA A 145 -16.95 -18.05 -2.72
CA ALA A 145 -16.34 -18.11 -4.04
C ALA A 145 -16.97 -17.09 -4.99
N LEU A 146 -18.30 -16.99 -5.00
CA LEU A 146 -19.02 -16.02 -5.84
C LEU A 146 -18.60 -14.59 -5.52
N GLY A 147 -18.62 -14.20 -4.24
CA GLY A 147 -18.18 -12.87 -3.82
C GLY A 147 -16.69 -12.61 -4.12
N TYR A 148 -15.83 -13.60 -3.93
CA TYR A 148 -14.40 -13.44 -4.23
C TYR A 148 -14.13 -13.32 -5.74
N ALA A 149 -14.80 -14.13 -6.57
CA ALA A 149 -14.73 -14.05 -8.02
C ALA A 149 -15.21 -12.67 -8.51
N ALA A 150 -16.37 -12.20 -8.03
CA ALA A 150 -16.87 -10.86 -8.35
C ALA A 150 -15.83 -9.77 -8.04
N ARG A 151 -15.18 -9.83 -6.86
CA ARG A 151 -14.15 -8.86 -6.43
C ARG A 151 -12.88 -8.92 -7.28
N MET A 152 -12.45 -10.11 -7.69
CA MET A 152 -11.19 -10.31 -8.43
C MET A 152 -11.33 -10.03 -9.92
N LEU A 153 -12.48 -10.36 -10.49
CA LEU A 153 -12.67 -10.38 -11.94
C LEU A 153 -13.33 -9.11 -12.46
N THR A 154 -14.18 -8.48 -11.64
CA THR A 154 -14.81 -7.19 -11.98
C THR A 154 -13.92 -6.04 -11.48
N PRO A 155 -13.73 -4.95 -12.25
CA PRO A 155 -12.90 -3.81 -11.84
C PRO A 155 -13.61 -2.90 -10.82
N LEU A 156 -13.98 -3.46 -9.67
CA LEU A 156 -14.76 -2.76 -8.64
C LEU A 156 -13.93 -1.70 -7.89
N VAL A 157 -14.58 -0.57 -7.62
CA VAL A 157 -14.12 0.46 -6.67
C VAL A 157 -15.01 0.45 -5.44
N ILE A 158 -14.46 0.84 -4.30
CA ILE A 158 -15.22 0.99 -3.06
C ILE A 158 -15.77 2.42 -3.00
N GLU A 159 -17.08 2.55 -2.78
CA GLU A 159 -17.74 3.85 -2.64
C GLU A 159 -17.32 4.53 -1.33
N PRO A 160 -16.82 5.78 -1.38
CA PRO A 160 -16.51 6.52 -0.18
C PRO A 160 -17.78 7.01 0.53
N THR A 161 -17.70 7.10 1.85
CA THR A 161 -18.77 7.60 2.72
C THR A 161 -18.26 8.78 3.54
N GLN A 162 -19.12 9.32 4.42
CA GLN A 162 -18.77 10.35 5.41
C GLN A 162 -18.15 9.76 6.70
N ASP A 163 -17.83 8.47 6.71
CA ASP A 163 -17.11 7.85 7.84
C ASP A 163 -15.76 8.54 8.06
N ARG A 164 -15.28 8.50 9.31
CA ARG A 164 -14.01 9.13 9.71
C ARG A 164 -12.83 8.85 8.77
N TRP A 165 -12.76 7.64 8.20
CA TRP A 165 -11.71 7.24 7.26
C TRP A 165 -12.27 6.95 5.86
N SER A 166 -13.34 7.63 5.49
CA SER A 166 -14.09 7.56 4.24
C SER A 166 -14.72 6.21 3.90
N TYR A 167 -14.67 5.23 4.79
CA TYR A 167 -15.27 3.91 4.55
C TYR A 167 -15.82 3.29 5.83
N PRO A 168 -17.01 2.66 5.77
CA PRO A 168 -17.54 1.86 6.87
C PRO A 168 -16.88 0.47 6.90
N ARG A 169 -17.27 -0.33 7.90
CA ARG A 169 -16.84 -1.74 8.02
C ARG A 169 -17.35 -2.62 6.87
N ASP A 170 -18.59 -2.39 6.44
CA ASP A 170 -19.23 -3.10 5.33
C ASP A 170 -19.47 -2.10 4.18
N PRO A 171 -18.46 -1.85 3.34
CA PRO A 171 -18.56 -0.81 2.33
C PRO A 171 -19.23 -1.32 1.05
N ALA A 172 -19.93 -0.43 0.36
CA ALA A 172 -20.49 -0.69 -0.95
C ALA A 172 -19.39 -0.67 -2.02
N PHE A 173 -19.50 -1.56 -3.01
CA PHE A 173 -18.67 -1.61 -4.19
C PHE A 173 -19.49 -1.14 -5.39
N GLY A 174 -18.87 -0.36 -6.26
CA GLY A 174 -19.45 0.15 -7.49
C GLY A 174 -18.57 -0.14 -8.70
N LEU A 175 -19.14 0.04 -9.89
CA LEU A 175 -18.36 0.12 -11.13
C LEU A 175 -17.54 1.42 -11.14
N PRO A 176 -16.36 1.44 -11.77
CA PRO A 176 -15.43 2.56 -11.62
C PRO A 176 -15.93 3.84 -12.30
N GLY A 177 -16.84 3.75 -13.27
CA GLY A 177 -17.41 4.90 -13.96
C GLY A 177 -16.38 5.69 -14.79
N LEU A 178 -15.29 5.05 -15.19
CA LEU A 178 -14.19 5.63 -15.95
C LEU A 178 -13.71 4.66 -17.05
N PRO A 179 -13.21 5.17 -18.18
CA PRO A 179 -12.69 4.31 -19.24
C PRO A 179 -11.39 3.63 -18.81
N MET A 180 -11.33 2.31 -18.96
CA MET A 180 -10.09 1.56 -18.73
C MET A 180 -9.10 1.86 -19.86
N ALA A 181 -7.85 2.14 -19.52
CA ALA A 181 -6.81 2.56 -20.48
C ALA A 181 -5.52 1.77 -20.23
N PRO A 182 -5.47 0.48 -20.63
CA PRO A 182 -4.39 -0.43 -20.23
C PRO A 182 -3.00 0.11 -20.55
N ALA A 183 -2.14 0.17 -19.53
CA ALA A 183 -0.71 0.40 -19.71
C ALA A 183 0.02 -0.93 -19.94
N ASP A 184 1.24 -0.84 -20.49
CA ASP A 184 2.09 -1.99 -20.72
C ASP A 184 3.02 -2.29 -19.52
N THR A 185 3.72 -3.42 -19.60
CA THR A 185 4.64 -3.87 -18.54
C THR A 185 5.83 -2.91 -18.35
N PRO A 186 6.48 -2.36 -19.40
CA PRO A 186 7.49 -1.30 -19.25
C PRO A 186 7.00 -0.10 -18.43
N ALA A 187 5.80 0.43 -18.71
CA ALA A 187 5.24 1.53 -17.93
C ALA A 187 5.09 1.16 -16.44
N LEU A 188 4.64 -0.06 -16.12
CA LEU A 188 4.58 -0.51 -14.72
C LEU A 188 5.98 -0.55 -14.06
N ILE A 189 6.99 -1.06 -14.78
CA ILE A 189 8.37 -1.14 -14.29
C ILE A 189 8.91 0.26 -14.02
N GLU A 190 8.71 1.21 -14.92
CA GLU A 190 9.14 2.61 -14.72
C GLU A 190 8.50 3.21 -13.47
N ARG A 191 7.19 3.02 -13.31
CA ARG A 191 6.44 3.50 -12.14
C ARG A 191 6.96 2.89 -10.85
N TYR A 192 7.25 1.59 -10.86
CA TYR A 192 7.86 0.90 -9.73
C TYR A 192 9.27 1.45 -9.42
N LEU A 193 10.15 1.60 -10.41
CA LEU A 193 11.52 2.10 -10.20
C LEU A 193 11.53 3.56 -9.72
N ALA A 194 10.58 4.38 -10.18
CA ALA A 194 10.40 5.74 -9.68
C ALA A 194 10.07 5.81 -8.18
N ALA A 195 9.51 4.73 -7.61
CA ALA A 195 9.06 4.65 -6.22
C ALA A 195 9.98 3.80 -5.32
N PHE A 196 10.59 2.74 -5.87
CA PHE A 196 11.29 1.69 -5.12
C PHE A 196 12.72 1.41 -5.64
N GLY A 197 13.14 2.06 -6.72
CA GLY A 197 14.46 1.85 -7.31
C GLY A 197 15.62 2.36 -6.44
N PRO A 198 16.87 1.93 -6.72
CA PRO A 198 17.25 0.84 -7.62
C PRO A 198 16.78 -0.54 -7.12
N ALA A 199 16.38 -1.41 -8.04
CA ALA A 199 15.76 -2.69 -7.71
C ALA A 199 16.14 -3.82 -8.68
N THR A 200 15.97 -5.06 -8.23
CA THR A 200 16.11 -6.25 -9.06
C THR A 200 14.79 -6.58 -9.79
N PRO A 201 14.82 -7.38 -10.86
CA PRO A 201 13.60 -7.95 -11.43
C PRO A 201 12.77 -8.76 -10.43
N ALA A 202 13.42 -9.42 -9.46
CA ALA A 202 12.74 -10.18 -8.42
C ALA A 202 11.89 -9.26 -7.52
N ASP A 203 12.39 -8.08 -7.19
CA ASP A 203 11.64 -7.10 -6.39
C ASP A 203 10.36 -6.65 -7.12
N VAL A 204 10.46 -6.30 -8.41
CA VAL A 204 9.30 -5.91 -9.22
C VAL A 204 8.27 -7.05 -9.32
N GLN A 205 8.73 -8.29 -9.48
CA GLN A 205 7.84 -9.47 -9.55
C GLN A 205 7.14 -9.72 -8.22
N THR A 206 7.88 -9.70 -7.10
CA THR A 206 7.31 -9.90 -5.77
C THR A 206 6.30 -8.81 -5.43
N TRP A 207 6.56 -7.57 -5.83
CA TRP A 207 5.62 -6.46 -5.64
C TRP A 207 4.41 -6.56 -6.57
N SER A 208 4.59 -6.64 -7.88
CA SER A 208 3.47 -6.58 -8.84
C SER A 208 2.62 -7.87 -8.86
N GLY A 209 3.23 -9.02 -8.59
CA GLY A 209 2.66 -10.34 -8.87
C GLY A 209 2.72 -10.74 -10.34
N LEU A 210 3.43 -9.99 -11.19
CA LEU A 210 3.72 -10.37 -12.58
C LEU A 210 4.98 -11.23 -12.65
N GLY A 211 5.08 -12.05 -13.70
CA GLY A 211 6.26 -12.89 -13.97
C GLY A 211 7.05 -12.41 -15.18
N ARG A 212 8.21 -13.03 -15.40
CA ARG A 212 9.08 -12.83 -16.59
C ARG A 212 9.57 -11.39 -16.79
N LEU A 213 9.76 -10.64 -15.72
CA LEU A 213 10.15 -9.22 -15.82
C LEU A 213 11.64 -9.01 -16.12
N ARG A 214 12.48 -10.03 -15.92
CA ARG A 214 13.93 -9.94 -16.22
C ARG A 214 14.20 -9.61 -17.69
N GLU A 215 13.56 -10.32 -18.60
CA GLU A 215 13.72 -10.14 -20.05
C GLU A 215 13.26 -8.74 -20.49
N VAL A 216 12.14 -8.27 -19.92
CA VAL A 216 11.59 -6.93 -20.19
C VAL A 216 12.56 -5.85 -19.72
N MET A 217 12.99 -5.90 -18.45
CA MET A 217 13.91 -4.91 -17.88
C MET A 217 15.26 -4.88 -18.60
N ALA A 218 15.77 -6.03 -19.05
CA ALA A 218 17.03 -6.10 -19.78
C ALA A 218 16.98 -5.39 -21.15
N GLY A 219 15.79 -5.27 -21.75
CA GLY A 219 15.56 -4.57 -23.01
C GLY A 219 15.13 -3.10 -22.87
N MET A 220 14.96 -2.60 -21.65
CA MET A 220 14.63 -1.20 -21.38
C MET A 220 15.89 -0.35 -21.26
N ASP A 221 15.76 0.95 -21.53
CA ASP A 221 16.83 1.95 -21.32
C ASP A 221 16.92 2.32 -19.82
N LEU A 222 17.59 1.47 -19.05
CA LEU A 222 17.75 1.59 -17.60
C LEU A 222 19.24 1.65 -17.23
N GLU A 223 19.55 2.40 -16.17
CA GLU A 223 20.88 2.36 -15.57
C GLU A 223 21.10 1.02 -14.88
N ARG A 224 22.26 0.39 -15.17
CA ARG A 224 22.71 -0.84 -14.51
C ARG A 224 23.66 -0.47 -13.38
N LEU A 225 23.27 -0.86 -12.17
CA LEU A 225 23.99 -0.60 -10.93
C LEU A 225 24.35 -1.93 -10.26
N THR A 226 25.23 -1.85 -9.27
CA THR A 226 25.65 -3.03 -8.49
C THR A 226 25.69 -2.66 -7.02
N ASP A 227 25.16 -3.54 -6.17
CA ASP A 227 25.30 -3.39 -4.72
C ASP A 227 26.65 -3.94 -4.20
N ASP A 228 26.89 -3.80 -2.90
CA ASP A 228 28.09 -4.28 -2.21
C ASP A 228 28.24 -5.82 -2.19
N THR A 229 27.17 -6.56 -2.50
CA THR A 229 27.20 -8.02 -2.69
C THR A 229 27.49 -8.45 -4.12
N GLY A 230 27.60 -7.49 -5.06
CA GLY A 230 27.79 -7.78 -6.48
C GLY A 230 26.49 -8.04 -7.25
N ARG A 231 25.31 -7.84 -6.63
CA ARG A 231 24.01 -8.06 -7.28
C ARG A 231 23.68 -6.92 -8.23
N GLU A 232 23.28 -7.27 -9.45
CA GLU A 232 22.82 -6.30 -10.46
C GLU A 232 21.48 -5.70 -10.07
N LEU A 233 21.39 -4.37 -10.18
CA LEU A 233 20.20 -3.57 -9.95
C LEU A 233 19.90 -2.72 -11.19
N PHE A 234 18.63 -2.46 -11.43
CA PHE A 234 18.16 -1.54 -12.46
C PHE A 234 17.57 -0.30 -11.81
N ASP A 235 17.77 0.86 -12.42
CA ASP A 235 17.18 2.12 -11.99
C ASP A 235 16.88 3.03 -13.19
N LEU A 236 16.04 4.02 -12.96
CA LEU A 236 15.77 5.03 -13.99
C LEU A 236 16.97 5.97 -14.16
N PRO A 237 17.27 6.39 -15.41
CA PRO A 237 18.27 7.42 -15.66
C PRO A 237 18.05 8.68 -14.83
N GLY A 238 19.10 9.12 -14.12
CA GLY A 238 19.05 10.35 -13.31
C GLY A 238 18.15 10.30 -12.06
N ALA A 239 17.60 9.14 -11.70
CA ALA A 239 16.78 9.01 -10.49
C ALA A 239 17.58 9.34 -9.21
N PRO A 240 16.93 9.88 -8.16
CA PRO A 240 17.63 10.40 -6.99
C PRO A 240 18.32 9.27 -6.21
N ARG A 241 19.64 9.31 -6.09
CA ARG A 241 20.44 8.36 -5.31
C ARG A 241 21.34 9.11 -4.32
N PRO A 242 20.76 9.78 -3.29
CA PRO A 242 21.55 10.41 -2.25
C PRO A 242 22.44 9.39 -1.54
N GLY A 243 23.60 9.84 -1.07
CA GLY A 243 24.54 9.00 -0.32
C GLY A 243 23.94 8.49 1.00
N GLY A 244 24.41 7.32 1.45
CA GLY A 244 23.97 6.68 2.69
C GLY A 244 24.26 7.48 3.97
N ASP A 245 25.07 8.53 3.88
CA ASP A 245 25.39 9.49 4.94
C ASP A 245 24.31 10.57 5.11
N VAL A 246 23.41 10.76 4.13
CA VAL A 246 22.29 11.68 4.26
C VAL A 246 21.45 11.31 5.49
N PRO A 247 21.17 12.24 6.43
CA PRO A 247 20.36 11.93 7.59
C PRO A 247 18.93 11.53 7.21
N ALA A 248 18.40 10.48 7.85
CA ALA A 248 16.99 10.11 7.72
C ALA A 248 16.24 10.42 9.02
N PRO A 249 15.19 11.24 8.98
CA PRO A 249 14.41 11.58 10.17
C PRO A 249 13.59 10.39 10.66
N VAL A 250 13.13 10.47 11.91
CA VAL A 250 12.16 9.52 12.45
C VAL A 250 10.86 9.61 11.66
N ARG A 251 10.30 8.44 11.32
CA ARG A 251 9.02 8.31 10.60
C ARG A 251 8.22 7.16 11.18
N PHE A 252 6.92 7.37 11.39
CA PHE A 252 5.99 6.31 11.75
C PHE A 252 5.27 5.83 10.49
N LEU A 253 5.45 4.55 10.15
CA LEU A 253 4.81 3.90 9.02
C LEU A 253 3.63 3.06 9.52
N PRO A 254 2.46 3.14 8.89
CA PRO A 254 1.28 2.40 9.31
C PRO A 254 1.40 0.89 9.01
N ASP A 255 0.40 0.14 9.50
CA ASP A 255 0.19 -1.24 9.07
C ASP A 255 0.19 -1.30 7.54
N PHE A 256 0.86 -2.30 6.96
CA PHE A 256 0.92 -2.52 5.51
C PHE A 256 1.57 -1.42 4.66
N ASP A 257 2.43 -0.58 5.24
CA ASP A 257 3.14 0.44 4.47
C ASP A 257 3.97 -0.17 3.31
N THR A 258 3.90 0.47 2.15
CA THR A 258 4.50 -0.01 0.90
C THR A 258 6.02 -0.11 0.98
N LEU A 259 6.67 0.69 1.85
CA LEU A 259 8.11 0.62 2.04
C LEU A 259 8.57 -0.77 2.55
N ILE A 260 7.77 -1.40 3.43
CA ILE A 260 8.08 -2.72 4.00
C ILE A 260 7.72 -3.86 3.04
N LEU A 261 6.79 -3.61 2.12
CA LEU A 261 6.23 -4.60 1.20
C LEU A 261 6.84 -4.56 -0.21
N GLY A 262 7.53 -3.47 -0.54
CA GLY A 262 7.90 -3.10 -1.91
C GLY A 262 9.02 -3.92 -2.52
N HIS A 263 9.82 -4.62 -1.73
CA HIS A 263 10.98 -5.40 -2.18
C HIS A 263 10.85 -6.88 -1.81
N ALA A 264 11.46 -7.73 -2.64
CA ALA A 264 11.65 -9.13 -2.31
C ALA A 264 12.65 -9.25 -1.15
N ASP A 265 13.73 -8.48 -1.24
CA ASP A 265 14.70 -8.29 -0.17
C ASP A 265 14.31 -7.12 0.73
N ARG A 266 13.72 -7.45 1.89
CA ARG A 266 13.22 -6.44 2.85
C ARG A 266 14.30 -5.89 3.78
N THR A 267 15.51 -6.45 3.75
CA THR A 267 16.64 -6.00 4.59
C THR A 267 16.99 -4.53 4.32
N ARG A 268 16.59 -4.01 3.14
CA ARG A 268 16.63 -2.59 2.77
C ARG A 268 16.09 -1.64 3.85
N VAL A 269 15.13 -2.09 4.65
CA VAL A 269 14.51 -1.29 5.74
C VAL A 269 14.32 -2.10 7.02
N LEU A 270 14.11 -3.42 6.94
CA LEU A 270 13.79 -4.29 8.06
C LEU A 270 14.79 -5.45 8.14
N ALA A 271 15.62 -5.46 9.18
CA ALA A 271 16.57 -6.56 9.43
C ALA A 271 15.85 -7.90 9.58
N ASP A 272 16.48 -8.98 9.10
CA ASP A 272 15.87 -10.31 9.06
C ASP A 272 15.51 -10.85 10.46
N GLU A 273 16.33 -10.55 11.47
CA GLU A 273 16.08 -10.91 12.87
C GLU A 273 14.79 -10.30 13.43
N HIS A 274 14.35 -9.15 12.91
CA HIS A 274 13.12 -8.49 13.37
C HIS A 274 11.89 -8.83 12.52
N LYS A 275 12.07 -9.57 11.42
CA LYS A 275 10.99 -9.92 10.47
C LYS A 275 9.79 -10.59 11.14
N GLY A 276 10.04 -11.46 12.13
CA GLY A 276 9.01 -12.17 12.88
C GLY A 276 8.12 -11.27 13.75
N PHE A 277 8.63 -10.10 14.16
CA PHE A 277 7.87 -9.12 14.93
C PHE A 277 6.95 -8.26 14.05
N VAL A 278 7.30 -8.08 12.77
CA VAL A 278 6.56 -7.22 11.83
C VAL A 278 5.61 -8.01 10.93
N THR A 279 6.08 -9.12 10.34
CA THR A 279 5.28 -9.94 9.42
C THR A 279 4.74 -11.16 10.15
N THR A 280 3.43 -11.17 10.41
CA THR A 280 2.76 -12.24 11.16
C THR A 280 2.35 -13.43 10.27
N LYS A 281 2.06 -14.58 10.89
CA LYS A 281 1.58 -15.79 10.19
C LYS A 281 0.30 -15.59 9.36
N ASN A 282 -0.53 -14.61 9.71
CA ASN A 282 -1.77 -14.28 8.98
C ASN A 282 -1.55 -13.21 7.90
N LEU A 283 -0.32 -13.05 7.42
CA LEU A 283 0.09 -12.08 6.40
C LEU A 283 -0.16 -10.61 6.78
N ARG A 284 -0.41 -10.32 8.07
CA ARG A 284 -0.47 -8.94 8.57
C ARG A 284 0.95 -8.39 8.69
N VAL A 285 1.13 -7.19 8.17
CA VAL A 285 2.35 -6.38 8.34
C VAL A 285 2.04 -5.29 9.36
N ARG A 286 2.74 -5.33 10.49
CA ARG A 286 2.53 -4.36 11.57
C ARG A 286 3.11 -3.00 11.21
N ALA A 287 2.50 -1.95 11.76
CA ALA A 287 3.04 -0.61 11.78
C ALA A 287 4.43 -0.58 12.44
N VAL A 288 5.37 0.13 11.84
CA VAL A 288 6.76 0.27 12.30
C VAL A 288 7.15 1.73 12.41
N TYR A 289 8.09 2.05 13.29
CA TYR A 289 8.75 3.35 13.28
C TYR A 289 10.19 3.18 12.79
N LEU A 290 10.67 4.19 12.06
CA LEU A 290 12.00 4.24 11.52
C LEU A 290 12.89 5.11 12.40
N VAL A 291 14.10 4.65 12.67
CA VAL A 291 15.20 5.45 13.20
C VAL A 291 16.34 5.37 12.19
N ASP A 292 16.83 6.53 11.75
CA ASP A 292 17.86 6.62 10.72
C ASP A 292 17.52 5.85 9.43
N GLY A 293 16.22 5.78 9.11
CA GLY A 293 15.69 5.13 7.91
C GLY A 293 15.46 3.61 8.01
N PHE A 294 15.78 3.00 9.15
CA PHE A 294 15.60 1.55 9.38
C PHE A 294 14.54 1.30 10.46
N ALA A 295 13.80 0.19 10.32
CA ALA A 295 12.77 -0.18 11.29
C ALA A 295 13.41 -0.52 12.65
N ALA A 296 13.09 0.26 13.67
CA ALA A 296 13.64 0.12 15.03
C ALA A 296 12.61 -0.44 16.03
N GLY A 297 11.34 -0.56 15.63
CA GLY A 297 10.31 -1.19 16.43
C GLY A 297 8.95 -1.11 15.79
N THR A 298 7.94 -1.64 16.49
CA THR A 298 6.52 -1.51 16.10
C THR A 298 5.81 -0.46 16.93
N TRP A 299 4.63 -0.02 16.48
CA TRP A 299 3.80 0.88 17.27
C TRP A 299 2.31 0.62 17.12
N GLN A 300 1.52 1.07 18.09
CA GLN A 300 0.07 0.98 18.09
C GLN A 300 -0.56 2.19 18.78
N ILE A 301 -1.69 2.66 18.25
CA ILE A 301 -2.52 3.66 18.93
C ILE A 301 -3.48 2.93 19.88
N LYS A 302 -3.48 3.34 21.16
CA LYS A 302 -4.42 2.91 22.19
C LYS A 302 -5.26 4.11 22.61
N ARG A 303 -6.59 3.98 22.58
CA ARG A 303 -7.52 5.03 23.00
C ARG A 303 -8.41 4.55 24.14
N SER A 304 -8.57 5.39 25.16
CA SER A 304 -9.50 5.21 26.26
C SER A 304 -10.17 6.55 26.60
N GLY A 305 -11.44 6.69 26.22
CA GLY A 305 -12.18 7.95 26.33
C GLY A 305 -11.48 9.10 25.58
N LYS A 306 -11.07 10.12 26.33
CA LYS A 306 -10.36 11.31 25.86
C LYS A 306 -8.83 11.20 25.91
N LYS A 307 -8.29 10.05 26.33
CA LYS A 307 -6.85 9.77 26.35
C LYS A 307 -6.47 8.92 25.14
N ALA A 308 -5.46 9.35 24.40
CA ALA A 308 -4.83 8.56 23.35
C ALA A 308 -3.36 8.34 23.71
N ARG A 309 -2.85 7.15 23.39
CA ARG A 309 -1.47 6.77 23.64
C ARG A 309 -0.87 6.12 22.41
N LEU A 310 0.36 6.50 22.08
CA LEU A 310 1.17 5.83 21.08
C LEU A 310 2.09 4.85 21.82
N LEU A 311 1.72 3.57 21.78
CA LEU A 311 2.53 2.50 22.37
C LEU A 311 3.59 2.07 21.35
N VAL A 312 4.86 2.29 21.66
CA VAL A 312 5.99 1.80 20.87
C VAL A 312 6.56 0.53 21.50
N THR A 313 6.97 -0.43 20.67
CA THR A 313 7.62 -1.67 21.09
C THR A 313 8.95 -1.77 20.34
N PRO A 314 10.07 -1.36 20.97
CA PRO A 314 11.40 -1.41 20.38
C PRO A 314 11.88 -2.84 20.08
N PHE A 315 12.74 -3.00 19.08
CA PHE A 315 13.47 -4.25 18.81
C PHE A 315 14.80 -4.36 19.59
N GLY A 316 15.10 -3.37 20.43
CA GLY A 316 16.31 -3.26 21.22
C GLY A 316 16.29 -1.98 22.06
N GLU A 317 17.44 -1.62 22.64
CA GLU A 317 17.56 -0.33 23.32
C GLU A 317 17.27 0.82 22.33
N THR A 318 16.42 1.77 22.73
CA THR A 318 16.01 2.88 21.86
C THR A 318 15.82 4.14 22.69
N ASP A 319 16.44 5.23 22.24
CA ASP A 319 16.18 6.57 22.77
C ASP A 319 14.80 7.04 22.29
N LEU A 320 13.89 7.29 23.22
CA LEU A 320 12.53 7.73 22.92
C LEU A 320 12.45 9.23 22.59
N GLY A 321 13.47 10.03 22.94
CA GLY A 321 13.46 11.48 22.73
C GLY A 321 13.20 11.86 21.26
N PRO A 322 13.94 11.31 20.28
CA PRO A 322 13.71 11.56 18.86
C PRO A 322 12.35 11.08 18.34
N LEU A 323 11.66 10.18 19.04
CA LEU A 323 10.36 9.63 18.64
C LEU A 323 9.20 10.50 19.14
N GLU A 324 9.38 11.21 20.25
CA GLU A 324 8.30 11.87 20.96
C GLU A 324 7.59 12.93 20.11
N GLU A 325 8.35 13.82 19.46
CA GLU A 325 7.76 14.89 18.65
C GLU A 325 6.94 14.34 17.47
N GLU A 326 7.53 13.48 16.64
CA GLU A 326 6.84 12.90 15.48
C GLU A 326 5.67 12.01 15.92
N GLY A 327 5.86 11.24 17.00
CA GLY A 327 4.85 10.33 17.53
C GLY A 327 3.63 11.07 18.10
N LEU A 328 3.82 12.14 18.86
CA LEU A 328 2.72 12.96 19.37
C LEU A 328 1.99 13.69 18.24
N ARG A 329 2.69 14.16 17.20
CA ARG A 329 2.06 14.76 16.01
C ARG A 329 1.21 13.73 15.25
N LEU A 330 1.72 12.51 15.06
CA LEU A 330 0.95 11.41 14.48
C LEU A 330 -0.31 11.13 15.31
N LEU A 331 -0.16 11.05 16.63
CA LEU A 331 -1.26 10.73 17.53
C LEU A 331 -2.33 11.84 17.53
N ALA A 332 -1.93 13.10 17.47
CA ALA A 332 -2.84 14.24 17.33
C ALA A 332 -3.64 14.18 16.02
N PHE A 333 -2.97 13.89 14.89
CA PHE A 333 -3.64 13.69 13.60
C PHE A 333 -4.61 12.51 13.65
N ALA A 334 -4.15 11.40 14.22
CA ALA A 334 -4.89 10.15 14.26
C ALA A 334 -6.03 10.15 15.27
N GLU A 335 -6.01 11.00 16.30
CA GLU A 335 -7.00 11.10 17.38
C GLU A 335 -7.26 12.56 17.82
N PRO A 336 -7.83 13.42 16.95
CA PRO A 336 -7.96 14.87 17.23
C PRO A 336 -8.89 15.20 18.39
N ASP A 337 -9.82 14.30 18.75
CA ASP A 337 -10.75 14.53 19.87
C ASP A 337 -10.15 14.15 21.24
N ALA A 338 -8.92 13.63 21.27
CA ALA A 338 -8.22 13.30 22.50
C ALA A 338 -7.59 14.56 23.08
N THR A 339 -7.80 14.79 24.38
CA THR A 339 -7.28 15.96 25.10
C THR A 339 -6.00 15.66 25.87
N SER A 340 -5.57 14.40 25.86
CA SER A 340 -4.34 13.92 26.49
C SER A 340 -3.69 12.92 25.55
N LEU A 341 -2.46 13.23 25.16
CA LEU A 341 -1.62 12.47 24.24
C LEU A 341 -0.36 12.07 24.99
N ALA A 342 0.07 10.82 24.83
CA ALA A 342 1.32 10.35 25.40
C ALA A 342 1.97 9.32 24.48
N LEU A 343 3.30 9.29 24.48
CA LEU A 343 4.08 8.18 23.95
C LEU A 343 4.49 7.28 25.12
N GLU A 344 4.29 5.98 24.98
CA GLU A 344 4.68 4.97 25.97
C GLU A 344 5.50 3.89 25.28
N ALA A 345 6.56 3.41 25.94
CA ALA A 345 7.30 2.24 25.49
C ALA A 345 6.84 0.98 26.24
N ALA A 346 6.59 -0.10 25.50
CA ALA A 346 6.56 -1.44 26.05
C ALA A 346 7.99 -1.98 26.19
N ASP A 347 8.13 -3.11 26.88
CA ASP A 347 9.38 -3.87 26.92
C ASP A 347 9.87 -4.17 25.50
N ALA A 348 11.19 -4.06 25.29
CA ALA A 348 11.83 -4.40 24.02
C ALA A 348 11.66 -5.91 23.73
N VAL A 349 11.54 -6.26 22.45
CA VAL A 349 11.26 -7.63 21.98
C VAL A 349 12.37 -8.24 21.17
#